data_AF-A0AAW1M1D7-F1
#
_entry.id   AF-A0AAW1M1D7-F1
#
_cell.length_a   1.000
_cell.length_b   1.000
_cell.length_c   1.000
_cell.angle_alpha   90.00
_cell.angle_beta   90.00
_cell.angle_gamma   90.00
#
_symmetry.space_group_name_H-M   'P 1'
#
loop_
_entity.id
_entity.type
_entity.pdbx_description
1 polymer ?
#
loop_
_entity_poly.entity_id
_entity_poly.type
_entity_poly.pdbx_seq_one_letter_code
_entity_poly.pdbx_strand_id
1 'polypeptide(L)'
;MMEVNSSLAKDKAMENIMKMHPDLRAVVEKCDGQLDYMVKTIATRTRNLETTERTIAIYILPLKIDADGINDMEEAYDMVRRLRMSMDIHPTAKINMVLGENLNSDYIRKICECIFYGTDINITLVTNKEKPKSTTKPRGRPTTGK
;
A
#
# COMPACT_ATOMS: atom_id res chain seq x y z
N MET A 1 -23.40 6.14 -17.82
CA MET A 1 -22.52 7.15 -17.22
C MET A 1 -21.78 6.49 -16.07
N MET A 2 -20.47 6.69 -16.02
CA MET A 2 -19.48 5.95 -15.21
C MET A 2 -19.69 6.13 -13.70
N GLU A 3 -19.92 5.04 -12.96
CA GLU A 3 -19.88 4.98 -11.49
C GLU A 3 -18.53 4.43 -10.97
N VAL A 4 -17.40 4.92 -11.49
CA VAL A 4 -16.08 4.43 -11.06
C VAL A 4 -15.54 5.24 -9.85
N ASN A 5 -16.12 6.39 -9.52
CA ASN A 5 -15.43 7.40 -8.69
C ASN A 5 -15.81 7.50 -7.20
N SER A 6 -16.66 6.62 -6.64
CA SER A 6 -17.07 6.76 -5.23
C SER A 6 -16.38 5.82 -4.22
N SER A 7 -15.65 4.79 -4.69
CA SER A 7 -15.06 3.78 -3.81
C SER A 7 -13.64 4.15 -3.34
N LEU A 8 -12.79 4.65 -4.25
CA LEU A 8 -11.41 5.05 -3.93
C LEU A 8 -11.30 6.20 -2.92
N ALA A 9 -12.29 7.11 -2.89
CA ALA A 9 -12.32 8.24 -1.96
C ALA A 9 -12.83 7.89 -0.57
N LYS A 10 -13.39 6.69 -0.35
CA LYS A 10 -13.90 6.26 0.97
C LYS A 10 -12.86 5.50 1.79
N ASP A 11 -11.76 5.12 1.16
CA ASP A 11 -10.68 4.38 1.80
C ASP A 11 -9.70 5.31 2.50
N LYS A 12 -9.66 5.23 3.84
CA LYS A 12 -8.79 6.08 4.67
C LYS A 12 -7.31 5.92 4.34
N ALA A 13 -6.88 4.76 3.83
CA ALA A 13 -5.48 4.47 3.51
C ALA A 13 -5.09 5.26 2.27
N MET A 14 -5.96 5.20 1.25
CA MET A 14 -5.79 5.95 0.01
C MET A 14 -5.83 7.45 0.27
N GLU A 15 -6.78 7.94 1.09
CA GLU A 15 -6.84 9.35 1.46
C GLU A 15 -5.54 9.84 2.13
N ASN A 16 -4.94 9.03 3.02
CA ASN A 16 -3.69 9.40 3.70
C ASN A 16 -2.52 9.47 2.72
N ILE A 17 -2.41 8.53 1.78
CA ILE A 17 -1.37 8.58 0.73
C ILE A 17 -1.57 9.79 -0.16
N MET A 18 -2.81 10.06 -0.60
CA MET A 18 -3.13 11.22 -1.43
C MET A 18 -2.87 12.55 -0.71
N LYS A 19 -3.02 12.63 0.62
CA LYS A 19 -2.63 13.81 1.41
C LYS A 19 -1.10 14.00 1.41
N MET A 20 -0.33 12.92 1.51
CA MET A 20 1.14 12.97 1.46
C MET A 20 1.67 13.23 0.05
N HIS A 21 0.91 12.81 -0.97
CA HIS A 21 1.25 12.91 -2.39
C HIS A 21 0.05 13.46 -3.19
N PRO A 22 -0.19 14.79 -3.15
CA PRO A 22 -1.37 15.40 -3.78
C PRO A 22 -1.44 15.20 -5.30
N ASP A 23 -0.27 15.09 -5.93
CA ASP A 23 -0.08 14.78 -7.35
C ASP A 23 -0.56 13.39 -7.74
N LEU A 24 -0.62 12.45 -6.78
CA LEU A 24 -1.09 11.09 -7.03
C LEU A 24 -2.56 11.06 -7.47
N ARG A 25 -3.38 12.02 -7.02
CA ARG A 25 -4.80 12.08 -7.40
C ARG A 25 -4.99 12.21 -8.91
N ALA A 26 -4.19 13.07 -9.56
CA ALA A 26 -4.27 13.26 -11.01
C ALA A 26 -3.83 12.02 -11.79
N VAL A 27 -2.93 11.21 -11.23
CA VAL A 27 -2.49 9.94 -11.83
C VAL A 27 -3.57 8.87 -11.66
N VAL A 28 -4.16 8.76 -10.46
CA VAL A 28 -5.27 7.82 -10.20
C VAL A 28 -6.49 8.12 -11.09
N GLU A 29 -6.85 9.39 -11.26
CA GLU A 29 -7.98 9.79 -12.12
C GLU A 29 -7.74 9.53 -13.62
N LYS A 30 -6.48 9.46 -14.06
CA LYS A 30 -6.09 9.18 -15.45
C LYS A 30 -5.74 7.71 -15.69
N CYS A 31 -5.70 6.89 -14.63
CA CYS A 31 -5.34 5.49 -14.71
C CYS A 31 -6.47 4.70 -15.39
N ASP A 32 -6.25 4.25 -16.62
CA ASP A 32 -7.23 3.52 -17.44
C ASP A 32 -7.24 2.01 -17.16
N GLY A 33 -7.13 1.63 -15.88
CA GLY A 33 -7.11 0.22 -15.47
C GLY A 33 -5.83 -0.53 -15.85
N GLN A 34 -4.74 0.18 -16.17
CA GLN A 34 -3.41 -0.40 -16.37
C GLN A 34 -2.46 -0.04 -15.22
N LEU A 35 -1.40 -0.82 -15.04
CA LEU A 35 -0.32 -0.46 -14.11
C LEU A 35 0.28 0.88 -14.53
N ASP A 36 0.14 1.88 -13.68
CA ASP A 36 0.70 3.22 -13.88
C ASP A 36 1.58 3.60 -12.70
N TYR A 37 2.46 4.58 -12.87
CA TYR A 37 3.40 4.99 -11.83
C TYR A 37 3.70 6.48 -11.85
N MET A 38 4.11 6.97 -10.68
CA MET A 38 4.59 8.33 -10.48
C MET A 38 5.97 8.29 -9.82
N VAL A 39 6.95 8.97 -10.42
CA VAL A 39 8.28 9.14 -9.82
C VAL A 39 8.39 10.54 -9.24
N LYS A 40 8.87 10.64 -8.00
CA LYS A 40 9.03 11.92 -7.32
C LYS A 40 10.26 11.94 -6.42
N THR A 41 10.97 13.06 -6.44
CA THR A 41 12.03 13.35 -5.45
C THR A 41 11.41 13.96 -4.20
N ILE A 42 11.70 13.36 -3.05
CA ILE A 42 11.24 13.81 -1.74
C ILE A 42 12.46 14.22 -0.93
N ALA A 43 12.45 15.46 -0.47
CA ALA A 43 13.40 15.97 0.51
C ALA A 43 12.92 15.60 1.92
N THR A 44 13.76 14.89 2.67
CA THR A 44 13.53 14.59 4.08
C THR A 44 14.55 15.39 4.90
N ARG A 45 14.07 16.26 5.78
CA ARG A 45 14.94 17.00 6.70
C ARG A 45 15.10 16.21 7.99
N THR A 46 16.32 15.84 8.33
CA THR A 46 16.60 15.18 9.61
C THR A 46 16.58 16.19 10.75
N ARG A 47 16.55 15.71 12.00
CA ARG A 47 16.60 16.58 13.20
C ARG A 47 17.87 17.43 13.26
N ASN A 48 18.93 17.03 12.55
CA ASN A 48 20.19 17.75 12.47
C ASN A 48 20.20 18.81 11.35
N LEU A 49 19.03 19.11 10.75
CA LEU A 49 18.83 20.07 9.66
C LEU A 49 19.46 19.65 8.31
N GLU A 50 20.09 18.48 8.23
CA GLU A 50 20.53 17.90 6.97
C GLU A 50 19.32 17.51 6.12
N THR A 51 19.32 17.96 4.87
CA THR A 51 18.30 17.59 3.89
C THR A 51 18.84 16.43 3.07
N THR A 52 18.17 15.29 3.15
CA THR A 52 18.44 14.15 2.28
C THR A 52 17.33 14.07 1.25
N GLU A 53 17.70 14.15 -0.03
CA GLU A 53 16.77 13.90 -1.13
C GLU A 53 16.76 12.42 -1.47
N ARG A 54 15.57 11.87 -1.69
CA ARG A 54 15.40 10.51 -2.21
C ARG A 54 14.36 10.52 -3.31
N THR A 55 14.63 9.82 -4.39
CA THR A 55 13.64 9.55 -5.42
C THR A 55 12.83 8.32 -5.03
N ILE A 56 11.50 8.42 -5.08
CA ILE A 56 10.59 7.31 -4.88
C ILE A 56 9.75 7.10 -6.14
N ALA A 57 9.39 5.84 -6.39
CA ALA A 57 8.38 5.47 -7.36
C ALA A 57 7.12 4.98 -6.62
N ILE A 58 5.97 5.50 -7.00
CA ILE A 58 4.66 5.09 -6.49
C ILE A 58 3.92 4.42 -7.64
N TYR A 59 3.63 3.14 -7.48
CA TYR A 59 2.87 2.36 -8.46
C TYR A 59 1.41 2.29 -8.05
N ILE A 60 0.51 2.40 -9.03
CA ILE A 60 -0.94 2.25 -8.86
C ILE A 60 -1.32 0.91 -9.48
N LEU A 61 -1.82 0.00 -8.66
CA LEU A 61 -2.31 -1.30 -9.09
C LEU A 61 -3.84 -1.25 -9.13
N PRO A 62 -4.46 -1.06 -10.30
CA PRO A 62 -5.91 -1.11 -10.41
C PRO A 62 -6.37 -2.55 -10.25
N LEU A 63 -7.16 -2.80 -9.20
CA LEU A 63 -7.76 -4.11 -8.93
C LEU A 63 -9.27 -3.93 -8.86
N LYS A 64 -10.01 -4.76 -9.58
CA LYS A 64 -11.46 -4.75 -9.53
C LYS A 64 -11.92 -5.57 -8.34
N ILE A 65 -12.80 -4.98 -7.54
CA ILE A 65 -13.48 -5.67 -6.46
C ILE A 65 -14.93 -5.83 -6.92
N ASP A 66 -15.43 -7.06 -6.92
CA ASP A 66 -16.81 -7.33 -7.26
C ASP A 66 -17.78 -6.83 -6.16
N ALA A 67 -19.08 -6.96 -6.42
CA ALA A 67 -20.12 -6.49 -5.50
C ALA A 67 -20.09 -7.21 -4.13
N ASP A 68 -19.51 -8.41 -4.07
CA ASP A 68 -19.38 -9.24 -2.87
C ASP A 68 -18.09 -8.94 -2.08
N GLY A 69 -17.27 -7.99 -2.56
CA GLY A 69 -16.00 -7.63 -1.95
C GLY A 69 -14.88 -8.61 -2.28
N ILE A 70 -15.08 -9.50 -3.25
CA ILE A 70 -14.09 -10.48 -3.70
C ILE A 70 -13.34 -9.87 -4.88
N ASN A 71 -12.02 -10.04 -4.88
CA ASN A 71 -11.15 -9.59 -5.97
C ASN A 71 -10.90 -10.76 -6.93
N ASP A 72 -10.81 -10.46 -8.21
CA ASP A 72 -10.33 -11.41 -9.21
C ASP A 72 -8.87 -11.78 -8.90
N MET A 73 -8.71 -13.06 -8.58
CA MET A 73 -7.46 -13.65 -8.14
C MET A 73 -6.39 -13.68 -9.22
N GLU A 74 -6.81 -13.87 -10.47
CA GLU A 74 -5.94 -13.91 -11.65
C GLU A 74 -5.50 -12.50 -12.02
N GLU A 75 -6.42 -11.53 -12.01
CA GLU A 75 -6.12 -10.12 -12.25
C GLU A 75 -5.14 -9.56 -11.21
N ALA A 76 -5.32 -9.90 -9.93
CA ALA A 76 -4.39 -9.50 -8.88
C ALA A 76 -2.99 -10.10 -9.05
N TYR A 77 -2.91 -11.38 -9.44
CA TYR A 77 -1.63 -12.02 -9.71
C TYR A 77 -0.91 -11.35 -10.89
N ASP A 78 -1.63 -11.11 -11.99
CA ASP A 78 -1.07 -10.48 -13.18
C ASP A 78 -0.61 -9.04 -12.93
N MET A 79 -1.34 -8.27 -12.12
CA MET A 79 -0.92 -6.91 -11.76
C MET A 79 0.36 -6.91 -10.93
N VAL A 80 0.47 -7.79 -9.93
CA VAL A 80 1.70 -7.90 -9.12
C VAL A 80 2.86 -8.44 -9.97
N ARG A 81 2.58 -9.29 -10.96
CA ARG A 81 3.60 -9.79 -11.90
C ARG A 81 4.12 -8.66 -12.79
N ARG A 82 3.22 -7.81 -13.31
CA ARG A 82 3.61 -6.61 -14.07
C ARG A 82 4.41 -5.64 -13.21
N LEU A 83 4.04 -5.47 -11.94
CA LEU A 83 4.83 -4.70 -10.98
C LEU A 83 6.24 -5.27 -10.88
N ARG A 84 6.41 -6.58 -10.73
CA ARG A 84 7.74 -7.22 -10.68
C ARG A 84 8.58 -6.93 -11.93
N MET A 85 7.97 -6.96 -13.11
CA MET A 85 8.64 -6.62 -14.38
C MET A 85 9.04 -5.14 -14.43
N SER A 86 8.21 -4.25 -13.89
CA SER A 86 8.52 -2.81 -13.84
C SER A 86 9.65 -2.44 -12.88
N MET A 87 10.08 -3.36 -11.99
CA MET A 87 11.22 -3.15 -11.10
C MET A 87 12.56 -3.06 -11.86
N ASP A 88 12.63 -3.52 -13.11
CA ASP A 88 13.81 -3.31 -13.95
C ASP A 88 13.96 -1.83 -14.34
N ILE A 89 12.85 -1.10 -14.40
CA ILE A 89 12.82 0.33 -14.68
C ILE A 89 13.18 1.12 -13.41
N HIS A 90 12.64 0.73 -12.26
CA HIS A 90 12.88 1.38 -10.97
C HIS A 90 13.35 0.38 -9.92
N PRO A 91 14.66 0.03 -9.91
CA PRO A 91 15.19 -0.95 -8.97
C PRO A 91 15.01 -0.48 -7.53
N THR A 92 14.47 -1.37 -6.69
CA THR A 92 14.32 -1.12 -5.26
C THR A 92 14.53 -2.41 -4.47
N ALA A 93 15.13 -2.28 -3.28
CA ALA A 93 15.20 -3.37 -2.31
C ALA A 93 13.96 -3.44 -1.41
N LYS A 94 13.07 -2.45 -1.45
CA LYS A 94 11.91 -2.34 -0.55
C LYS A 94 10.67 -1.83 -1.27
N ILE A 95 9.55 -2.52 -1.06
CA ILE A 95 8.23 -2.14 -1.55
C ILE A 95 7.28 -2.07 -0.35
N ASN A 96 6.61 -0.93 -0.19
CA ASN A 96 5.49 -0.80 0.75
C ASN A 96 4.20 -0.78 -0.07
N MET A 97 3.41 -1.83 0.03
CA MET A 97 2.15 -1.96 -0.69
C MET A 97 1.00 -1.63 0.25
N VAL A 98 0.29 -0.54 -0.03
CA VAL A 98 -0.90 -0.17 0.73
C VAL A 98 -2.11 -0.83 0.09
N LEU A 99 -2.82 -1.64 0.86
CA LEU A 99 -3.97 -2.38 0.37
C LEU A 99 -5.25 -1.60 0.65
N GLY A 100 -6.13 -1.57 -0.35
CA GLY A 100 -7.44 -0.98 -0.21
C GLY A 100 -8.34 -1.77 0.76
N GLU A 101 -9.35 -1.10 1.29
CA GLU A 101 -10.43 -1.71 2.06
C GLU A 101 -11.07 -2.86 1.26
N ASN A 102 -11.40 -3.95 1.94
CA ASN A 102 -11.94 -5.19 1.37
C ASN A 102 -10.96 -6.11 0.61
N LEU A 103 -9.68 -5.71 0.42
CA LEU A 103 -8.69 -6.66 -0.08
C LEU A 103 -8.25 -7.67 0.99
N ASN A 104 -8.23 -8.95 0.61
CA ASN A 104 -7.70 -10.01 1.47
C ASN A 104 -6.16 -9.93 1.53
N SER A 105 -5.64 -9.42 2.64
CA SER A 105 -4.20 -9.22 2.85
C SER A 105 -3.38 -10.50 2.82
N ASP A 106 -3.93 -11.63 3.27
CA ASP A 106 -3.20 -12.90 3.28
C ASP A 106 -3.08 -13.47 1.87
N TYR A 107 -4.09 -13.21 1.03
CA TYR A 107 -4.05 -13.57 -0.37
C TYR A 107 -3.02 -12.77 -1.15
N ILE A 108 -3.04 -11.44 -1.03
CA ILE A 108 -2.05 -10.57 -1.67
C ILE A 108 -0.63 -10.90 -1.17
N ARG A 109 -0.48 -11.27 0.12
CA ARG A 109 0.79 -11.76 0.66
C ARG A 109 1.32 -12.97 -0.10
N LYS A 110 0.49 -13.99 -0.29
CA LYS A 110 0.88 -15.21 -1.02
C LYS A 110 1.25 -14.92 -2.48
N ILE A 111 0.53 -14.03 -3.15
CA ILE A 111 0.88 -13.59 -4.51
C ILE A 111 2.27 -12.95 -4.51
N CYS A 112 2.52 -12.01 -3.60
CA CYS A 112 3.81 -11.33 -3.49
C CYS A 112 4.94 -12.33 -3.17
N GLU A 113 4.72 -13.26 -2.22
CA GLU A 113 5.69 -14.30 -1.89
C GLU A 113 6.02 -15.18 -3.10
N CYS A 114 5.03 -15.54 -3.91
CA CYS A 114 5.23 -16.34 -5.13
C CYS A 114 6.03 -15.58 -6.20
N ILE A 115 5.64 -14.34 -6.50
CA ILE A 115 6.22 -13.55 -7.60
C ILE A 115 7.62 -13.02 -7.27
N PHE A 116 7.86 -12.69 -6.00
CA PHE A 116 9.15 -12.16 -5.53
C PHE A 116 10.01 -13.22 -4.85
N TYR A 117 9.62 -14.50 -4.94
CA TYR A 117 10.41 -15.61 -4.44
C TYR A 117 11.84 -15.58 -5.02
N GLY A 118 12.85 -15.74 -4.15
CA GLY A 118 14.25 -15.74 -4.56
C GLY A 118 14.81 -14.37 -4.94
N THR A 119 14.10 -13.28 -4.64
CA THR A 119 14.60 -11.91 -4.83
C THR A 119 15.01 -11.28 -3.49
N ASP A 120 15.93 -10.32 -3.53
CA ASP A 120 16.32 -9.50 -2.36
C ASP A 120 15.32 -8.38 -2.03
N ILE A 121 14.15 -8.37 -2.68
CA ILE A 121 13.13 -7.34 -2.54
C ILE A 121 12.27 -7.64 -1.31
N ASN A 122 12.31 -6.75 -0.33
CA ASN A 122 11.47 -6.84 0.86
C ASN A 122 10.11 -6.16 0.62
N ILE A 123 9.03 -6.93 0.71
CA ILE A 123 7.66 -6.43 0.56
C ILE A 123 6.99 -6.31 1.92
N THR A 124 6.52 -5.12 2.25
CA THR A 124 5.69 -4.84 3.43
C THR A 124 4.28 -4.50 2.98
N LEU A 125 3.31 -5.32 3.40
CA LEU A 125 1.89 -5.02 3.21
C LEU A 125 1.40 -4.11 4.34
N VAL A 126 0.87 -2.95 3.98
CA VAL A 126 0.28 -1.99 4.91
C VAL A 126 -1.24 -2.10 4.75
N THR A 127 -1.87 -2.70 5.76
CA THR A 127 -3.33 -2.78 5.85
C THR A 127 -3.85 -1.76 6.84
N ASN A 128 -5.01 -1.18 6.55
CA ASN A 128 -5.68 -0.25 7.45
C ASN A 128 -6.54 -0.92 8.54
N LYS A 129 -6.50 -2.25 8.66
CA LYS A 129 -7.15 -2.94 9.79
C LYS A 129 -6.58 -2.34 11.07
N GLU A 130 -7.45 -1.77 11.90
CA GLU A 130 -7.09 -1.25 13.22
C GLU A 130 -6.15 -2.26 13.87
N LYS A 131 -5.01 -1.80 14.40
CA LYS A 131 -4.19 -2.64 15.26
C LYS A 131 -5.15 -3.32 16.24
N PRO A 132 -5.15 -4.66 16.37
CA PRO A 132 -5.99 -5.29 17.36
C PRO A 132 -5.70 -4.57 18.68
N LYS A 133 -6.74 -4.03 19.31
CA LYS A 133 -6.61 -3.38 20.61
C LYS A 133 -5.80 -4.34 21.46
N SER A 134 -4.57 -3.95 21.79
CA SER A 134 -3.76 -4.68 22.74
C SER A 134 -4.63 -4.83 23.97
N THR A 135 -5.11 -6.05 24.23
CA THR A 135 -5.68 -6.42 25.51
C THR A 135 -4.51 -6.53 26.47
N THR A 136 -3.86 -5.41 26.75
CA THR A 136 -3.07 -5.23 27.95
C THR A 136 -4.07 -5.36 29.09
N LYS A 137 -4.19 -6.59 29.61
CA LYS A 137 -4.82 -6.83 30.91
C LYS A 137 -4.24 -5.78 31.86
N PRO A 138 -5.08 -5.02 32.61
CA PRO A 138 -4.56 -4.10 33.59
C PRO A 138 -3.68 -4.89 34.55
N ARG A 139 -2.39 -4.53 34.61
CA ARG A 139 -1.47 -5.03 35.64
C ARG A 139 -2.09 -4.63 36.97
N GLY A 140 -2.59 -5.62 37.72
CA GLY A 140 -3.16 -5.41 39.04
C GLY A 140 -2.19 -4.60 39.89
N ARG A 141 -2.67 -3.47 40.40
CA ARG A 141 -1.95 -2.67 41.39
C ARG A 141 -1.87 -3.50 42.67
N PRO A 142 -0.69 -3.79 43.23
CA PRO A 142 -0.63 -4.42 44.54
C PRO A 142 -1.15 -3.42 45.56
N THR A 143 -2.24 -3.76 46.24
CA THR A 143 -2.72 -3.03 47.42
C THR A 143 -1.71 -3.27 48.53
N THR A 144 -0.93 -2.24 48.86
CA THR A 144 -0.15 -2.18 50.10
C THR A 144 -1.12 -2.16 51.27
N GLY A 145 -1.20 -3.27 52.00
CA GLY A 145 -1.87 -3.34 53.29
C GLY A 145 -1.08 -2.58 54.34
N LYS A 146 -1.79 -1.75 55.11
CA LYS A 146 -1.43 -1.29 56.45
C LYS A 146 -2.67 -1.38 57.30
#